data_AF-A0A371HC00-F1
#
_entry.id   AF-A0A371HC00-F1
#
_cell.length_a   1.000
_cell.length_b   1.000
_cell.length_c   1.000
_cell.angle_alpha   90.00
_cell.angle_beta   90.00
_cell.angle_gamma   90.00
#
_symmetry.space_group_name_H-M   'P 1'
#
loop_
_entity.id
_entity.type
_entity.pdbx_description
1 polymer ?
#
loop_
_entity_poly.entity_id
_entity_poly.type
_entity_poly.pdbx_seq_one_letter_code
_entity_poly.pdbx_strand_id
1 'polypeptide(L)'
;MKVEQIFECFDFNKRMNIYLVTLEFSGYAFVWWNQVLCDIRRMRRPIVETWSKLKKDLRGRFMPSYYARYLYISYKEYHKEMELCLIRAQVEESQETTMARFLHGLNREIQDIAELHHYHSLEDLIHQTTKVELQLKRKITSRKPYLSSNWKGKEKERPRKDKSSKKGSEPLHGRKKEKAPPTP
;
A
#
# COMPACT_ATOMS: atom_id res chain seq x y z
N MET A 1 -3.16 -6.65 6.28
CA MET A 1 -3.63 -5.30 5.93
C MET A 1 -2.56 -4.21 6.12
N LYS A 2 -1.99 -3.93 7.30
CA LYS A 2 -1.00 -2.82 7.45
C LYS A 2 0.15 -2.85 6.43
N VAL A 3 0.83 -3.99 6.27
CA VAL A 3 1.94 -4.14 5.31
C VAL A 3 1.48 -4.00 3.85
N GLU A 4 0.28 -4.46 3.52
CA GLU A 4 -0.27 -4.39 2.16
C GLU A 4 -0.66 -2.95 1.79
N GLN A 5 -1.27 -2.22 2.74
CA GLN A 5 -1.59 -0.80 2.58
C GLN A 5 -0.32 0.05 2.40
N ILE A 6 0.75 -0.25 3.14
CA ILE A 6 2.05 0.42 2.98
C ILE A 6 2.61 0.15 1.58
N PHE A 7 2.54 -1.08 1.08
CA PHE A 7 3.04 -1.41 -0.26
C PHE A 7 2.20 -0.77 -1.37
N GLU A 8 0.89 -0.65 -1.19
CA GLU A 8 -0.01 0.02 -2.14
C GLU A 8 0.20 1.55 -2.17
N CYS A 9 0.59 2.17 -1.05
CA CYS A 9 0.81 3.62 -0.99
C CYS A 9 2.17 4.08 -1.55
N PHE A 10 3.22 3.25 -1.46
CA PHE A 10 4.60 3.69 -1.67
C PHE A 10 5.29 3.10 -2.92
N ASP A 11 4.59 2.33 -3.74
CA ASP A 11 5.05 1.72 -5.01
C ASP A 11 6.51 1.20 -4.98
N PHE A 12 6.84 0.50 -3.89
CA PHE A 12 8.17 -0.05 -3.68
C PHE A 12 8.47 -1.19 -4.66
N ASN A 13 9.73 -1.30 -5.10
CA ASN A 13 10.17 -2.44 -5.91
C ASN A 13 9.95 -3.77 -5.14
N LYS A 14 9.51 -4.82 -5.83
CA LYS A 14 9.16 -6.15 -5.27
C LYS A 14 10.23 -6.74 -4.34
N ARG A 15 11.51 -6.49 -4.63
CA ARG A 15 12.65 -6.91 -3.78
C ARG A 15 12.79 -6.06 -2.51
N MET A 16 12.52 -4.77 -2.60
CA MET A 16 12.57 -3.86 -1.43
C MET A 16 11.46 -4.21 -0.43
N ASN A 17 10.29 -4.61 -0.90
CA ASN A 17 9.19 -5.09 -0.05
C ASN A 17 9.58 -6.28 0.82
N ILE A 18 10.31 -7.23 0.25
CA ILE A 18 10.82 -8.39 0.99
C ILE A 18 11.80 -7.93 2.06
N TYR A 19 12.74 -7.07 1.68
CA TYR A 19 13.73 -6.55 2.62
C TYR A 19 13.07 -5.83 3.81
N LEU A 20 12.16 -4.89 3.54
CA LEU A 20 11.42 -4.14 4.56
C LEU A 20 10.68 -5.05 5.52
N VAL A 21 9.97 -6.08 5.03
CA VAL A 21 9.26 -7.00 5.91
C VAL A 21 10.20 -7.87 6.73
N THR A 22 11.33 -8.29 6.14
CA THR A 22 12.26 -9.16 6.85
C THR A 22 13.06 -8.44 7.93
N LEU A 23 13.17 -7.10 7.86
CA LEU A 23 13.72 -6.29 8.94
C LEU A 23 12.84 -6.29 10.19
N GLU A 24 11.52 -6.39 10.01
CA GLU A 24 10.55 -6.46 11.10
C GLU A 24 10.48 -7.86 11.76
N PHE A 25 11.20 -8.85 11.22
CA PHE A 25 11.22 -10.17 11.83
C PHE A 25 11.98 -10.15 13.15
N SER A 26 11.34 -10.70 14.17
CA SER A 26 11.90 -10.83 15.51
C SER A 26 11.80 -12.29 16.00
N GLY A 27 12.63 -12.62 17.00
CA GLY A 27 12.64 -13.92 17.65
C GLY A 27 12.77 -15.09 16.66
N TYR A 28 11.86 -16.07 16.78
CA TYR A 28 11.88 -17.30 15.98
C TYR A 28 11.77 -17.04 14.47
N ALA A 29 11.01 -16.01 14.06
CA ALA A 29 10.85 -15.66 12.65
C ALA A 29 12.15 -15.17 12.02
N PHE A 30 12.95 -14.41 12.79
CA PHE A 30 14.26 -13.94 12.35
C PHE A 30 15.24 -15.12 12.14
N VAL A 31 15.28 -16.06 13.09
CA VAL A 31 16.13 -17.26 12.99
C VAL A 31 15.75 -18.10 11.77
N TRP A 32 14.45 -18.34 11.57
CA TRP A 32 13.95 -19.05 10.40
C TRP A 32 14.31 -18.36 9.09
N TRP A 33 14.21 -17.03 9.02
CA TRP A 33 14.57 -16.30 7.80
C TRP A 33 16.07 -16.38 7.49
N ASN A 34 16.93 -16.32 8.51
CA ASN A 34 18.36 -16.55 8.32
C ASN A 34 18.66 -17.95 7.77
N GLN A 35 17.95 -18.97 8.25
CA GLN A 35 18.05 -20.32 7.69
C GLN A 35 17.62 -20.35 6.21
N VAL A 36 16.52 -19.68 5.85
CA VAL A 36 16.08 -19.55 4.45
C VAL A 36 17.15 -18.88 3.59
N LEU A 37 17.79 -17.80 4.07
CA LEU A 37 18.87 -17.13 3.35
C LEU A 37 20.10 -18.05 3.18
N CYS A 38 20.44 -18.83 4.20
CA CYS A 38 21.51 -19.84 4.11
C CYS A 38 21.19 -20.91 3.07
N ASP A 39 19.95 -21.41 3.03
CA ASP A 39 19.54 -22.42 2.05
C ASP A 39 19.54 -21.87 0.61
N ILE A 40 19.20 -20.59 0.42
CA ILE A 40 19.33 -19.90 -0.87
C ILE A 40 20.79 -19.80 -1.29
N ARG A 41 21.69 -19.36 -0.39
CA ARG A 41 23.14 -19.26 -0.68
C ARG A 41 23.77 -20.62 -1.05
N ARG A 42 23.25 -21.69 -0.45
CA ARG A 42 23.68 -23.07 -0.72
C ARG A 42 22.97 -23.70 -1.92
N MET A 43 22.19 -22.92 -2.69
CA MET A 43 21.43 -23.37 -3.86
C MET A 43 20.43 -24.50 -3.55
N ARG A 44 20.02 -24.67 -2.29
CA ARG A 44 19.04 -25.67 -1.86
C ARG A 44 17.60 -25.17 -2.05
N ARG A 45 17.44 -23.86 -2.23
CA ARG A 45 16.15 -23.18 -2.32
C ARG A 45 16.22 -22.04 -3.36
N PRO A 46 15.16 -21.83 -4.18
CA PRO A 46 15.11 -20.69 -5.08
C PRO A 46 14.98 -19.36 -4.31
N ILE A 47 15.48 -18.28 -4.90
CA ILE A 47 15.37 -16.93 -4.34
C ILE A 47 13.88 -16.54 -4.21
N VAL A 48 13.53 -15.96 -3.07
CA VAL A 48 12.21 -15.38 -2.84
C VAL A 48 12.19 -13.99 -3.46
N GLU A 49 11.57 -13.84 -4.62
CA GLU A 49 11.60 -12.59 -5.41
C GLU A 49 10.33 -11.74 -5.29
N THR A 50 9.25 -12.32 -4.76
CA THR A 50 7.97 -11.63 -4.64
C THR A 50 7.39 -11.74 -3.24
N TRP A 51 6.68 -10.70 -2.82
CA TRP A 51 5.92 -10.69 -1.58
C TRP A 51 4.97 -11.89 -1.45
N SER A 52 4.32 -12.29 -2.55
CA SER A 52 3.41 -13.45 -2.56
C SER A 52 4.11 -14.76 -2.22
N LYS A 53 5.35 -14.97 -2.71
CA LYS A 53 6.16 -16.15 -2.36
C LYS A 53 6.53 -16.14 -0.87
N LEU A 54 7.00 -14.99 -0.36
CA LEU A 54 7.31 -14.84 1.07
C LEU A 54 6.08 -15.08 1.95
N LYS A 55 4.92 -14.53 1.56
CA LYS A 55 3.66 -14.72 2.27
C LYS A 55 3.23 -16.19 2.29
N LYS A 56 3.43 -16.93 1.21
CA LYS A 56 3.14 -18.38 1.16
C LYS A 56 4.03 -19.15 2.15
N ASP A 57 5.32 -18.82 2.19
CA ASP A 57 6.27 -19.44 3.13
C ASP A 57 5.93 -19.13 4.59
N LEU A 58 5.65 -17.87 4.88
CA LEU A 58 5.22 -17.42 6.21
C LEU A 58 3.95 -18.15 6.64
N ARG A 59 2.96 -18.27 5.75
CA ARG A 59 1.74 -19.03 6.04
C ARG A 59 2.04 -20.50 6.31
N GLY A 60 2.86 -21.15 5.47
CA GLY A 60 3.22 -22.55 5.64
C GLY A 60 3.99 -22.84 6.92
N ARG A 61 4.76 -21.87 7.43
CA ARG A 61 5.59 -22.04 8.64
C ARG A 61 4.89 -21.62 9.93
N PHE A 62 4.14 -20.53 9.91
CA PHE A 62 3.61 -19.87 11.11
C PHE A 62 2.10 -20.04 11.28
N MET A 63 1.36 -20.45 10.23
CA MET A 63 -0.06 -20.77 10.36
C MET A 63 -0.25 -22.28 10.46
N PRO A 64 -0.84 -22.78 11.55
CA PRO A 64 -1.26 -24.18 11.60
C PRO A 64 -2.20 -24.52 10.45
N SER A 65 -2.10 -25.73 9.91
CA SER A 65 -2.94 -26.19 8.78
C SER A 65 -4.44 -26.12 9.08
N TYR A 66 -4.82 -26.27 10.36
CA TYR A 66 -6.19 -26.17 10.82
C TYR A 66 -6.67 -24.74 11.06
N TYR A 67 -5.82 -23.72 10.96
CA TYR A 67 -6.21 -22.34 11.28
C TYR A 67 -7.33 -21.81 10.38
N ALA A 68 -7.31 -22.16 9.09
CA ALA A 68 -8.41 -21.80 8.18
C ALA A 68 -9.74 -22.46 8.60
N ARG A 69 -9.69 -23.73 9.03
CA ARG A 69 -10.86 -24.45 9.56
C ARG A 69 -11.32 -23.84 10.89
N TYR A 70 -10.40 -23.50 11.78
CA TYR A 70 -10.69 -22.84 13.06
C TYR A 70 -11.36 -21.48 12.84
N LEU A 71 -10.86 -20.66 11.91
CA LEU A 71 -11.49 -19.40 11.55
C LEU A 71 -12.90 -19.60 11.00
N TYR A 72 -13.10 -20.59 10.14
CA TYR A 72 -14.43 -20.89 9.59
C TYR A 72 -15.42 -21.35 10.67
N ILE A 73 -14.98 -22.19 11.59
CA ILE A 73 -15.75 -22.61 12.77
C ILE A 73 -16.12 -21.36 13.60
N SER A 74 -15.12 -20.56 14.01
CA SER A 74 -15.36 -19.34 14.77
C SER A 74 -16.32 -18.36 14.09
N TYR A 75 -16.23 -18.17 12.78
CA TYR A 75 -17.18 -17.35 12.02
C TYR A 75 -18.60 -17.93 12.06
N LYS A 76 -18.73 -19.25 11.86
CA LYS A 76 -20.01 -19.95 11.89
C LYS A 76 -20.67 -19.86 13.26
N GLU A 77 -19.91 -20.03 14.33
CA GLU A 77 -20.39 -19.86 15.70
C GLU A 77 -20.79 -18.40 15.99
N TYR A 78 -20.00 -17.42 15.56
CA TYR A 78 -20.36 -16.00 15.67
C TYR A 78 -21.67 -15.67 14.93
N HIS A 79 -21.81 -16.14 13.69
CA HIS A 79 -23.02 -15.90 12.89
C HIS A 79 -24.26 -16.48 13.56
N LYS A 80 -24.17 -17.71 14.08
CA LYS A 80 -25.28 -18.32 14.84
C LYS A 80 -25.63 -17.52 16.08
N GLU A 81 -24.64 -17.07 16.85
CA GLU A 81 -24.88 -16.25 18.05
C GLU A 81 -25.54 -14.90 17.68
N MET A 82 -25.12 -14.28 16.57
CA MET A 82 -25.76 -13.08 16.03
C MET A 82 -27.22 -13.35 15.65
N GLU A 83 -27.52 -14.42 14.90
CA GLU A 83 -28.89 -14.82 14.55
C GLU A 83 -29.74 -15.10 15.80
N LEU A 84 -29.19 -15.81 16.79
CA LEU A 84 -29.85 -16.07 18.06
C LEU A 84 -30.15 -14.78 18.83
N CYS A 85 -29.23 -13.81 18.82
CA CYS A 85 -29.45 -12.51 19.45
C CYS A 85 -30.57 -11.73 18.76
N LEU A 86 -30.62 -11.72 17.43
CA LEU A 86 -31.70 -11.08 16.66
C LEU A 86 -33.07 -11.68 17.01
N ILE A 87 -33.16 -13.02 17.06
CA ILE A 87 -34.38 -13.74 17.44
C ILE A 87 -34.79 -13.42 18.88
N ARG A 88 -33.86 -13.50 19.84
CA ARG A 88 -34.14 -13.26 21.27
C ARG A 88 -34.56 -11.83 21.57
N ALA A 89 -33.96 -10.87 20.87
CA ALA A 89 -34.27 -9.46 21.05
C ALA A 89 -35.63 -9.09 20.41
N GLN A 90 -36.32 -10.02 19.74
CA GLN A 90 -37.51 -9.74 18.91
C GLN A 90 -37.26 -8.57 17.96
N VAL A 91 -36.01 -8.41 17.54
CA VAL A 91 -35.61 -7.40 16.56
C VAL A 91 -36.00 -7.97 15.21
N GLU A 92 -37.29 -7.87 14.91
CA GLU A 92 -37.84 -8.16 13.59
C GLU A 92 -37.57 -6.94 12.72
N GLU A 93 -36.33 -6.85 12.24
CA GLU A 93 -36.01 -5.87 11.22
C GLU A 93 -36.60 -6.35 9.92
N SER A 94 -37.68 -5.69 9.50
CA SER A 94 -38.23 -5.91 8.17
C SER A 94 -37.12 -5.72 7.14
N GLN A 95 -37.26 -6.41 6.02
CA GLN A 95 -36.32 -6.30 4.92
C GLN A 95 -36.16 -4.83 4.49
N GLU A 96 -37.24 -4.04 4.49
CA GLU A 96 -37.17 -2.60 4.23
C GLU A 96 -36.36 -1.85 5.29
N THR A 97 -36.52 -2.19 6.57
CA THR A 97 -35.79 -1.55 7.69
C THR A 97 -34.29 -1.82 7.62
N THR A 98 -33.91 -3.04 7.25
CA THR A 98 -32.51 -3.41 7.02
C THR A 98 -31.92 -2.70 5.83
N MET A 99 -32.67 -2.62 4.73
CA MET A 99 -32.26 -1.94 3.50
C MET A 99 -32.14 -0.43 3.70
N ALA A 100 -33.06 0.19 4.44
CA ALA A 100 -33.02 1.61 4.77
C ALA A 100 -31.80 1.98 5.60
N ARG A 101 -31.47 1.18 6.64
CA ARG A 101 -30.26 1.40 7.44
C ARG A 101 -28.99 1.19 6.63
N PHE A 102 -28.96 0.18 5.76
CA PHE A 102 -27.84 -0.03 4.84
C PHE A 102 -27.64 1.19 3.94
N LEU A 103 -28.71 1.71 3.30
CA LEU A 103 -28.67 2.90 2.46
C LEU A 103 -28.17 4.14 3.19
N HIS A 104 -28.70 4.41 4.38
CA HIS A 104 -28.26 5.54 5.21
C HIS A 104 -26.82 5.40 5.71
N GLY A 105 -26.27 4.19 5.76
CA GLY A 105 -24.86 3.95 6.08
C GLY A 105 -23.90 4.19 4.92
N LEU A 106 -24.39 4.43 3.69
CA LEU A 106 -23.53 4.64 2.53
C LEU A 106 -22.99 6.07 2.47
N ASN A 107 -21.91 6.25 1.71
CA ASN A 107 -21.44 7.58 1.36
C ASN A 107 -22.50 8.31 0.52
N ARG A 108 -22.72 9.60 0.78
CA ARG A 108 -23.79 10.42 0.17
C ARG A 108 -23.82 10.32 -1.35
N GLU A 109 -22.66 10.37 -2.00
CA GLU A 109 -22.55 10.25 -3.46
C GLU A 109 -23.04 8.89 -3.99
N ILE A 110 -22.89 7.81 -3.21
CA ILE A 110 -23.37 6.47 -3.57
C ILE A 110 -24.84 6.35 -3.25
N GLN A 111 -25.27 6.86 -2.09
CA GLN A 111 -26.66 6.89 -1.65
C GLN A 111 -27.55 7.59 -2.67
N ASP A 112 -27.19 8.81 -3.09
CA ASP A 112 -27.96 9.60 -4.06
C ASP A 112 -28.19 8.85 -5.39
N ILE A 113 -27.24 8.01 -5.80
CA ILE A 113 -27.36 7.20 -7.03
C ILE A 113 -28.14 5.90 -6.76
N ALA A 114 -27.95 5.32 -5.59
CA ALA A 114 -28.62 4.09 -5.19
C ALA A 114 -30.13 4.28 -5.02
N GLU A 115 -30.55 5.42 -4.46
CA GLU A 115 -31.96 5.81 -4.27
C GLU A 115 -32.74 5.96 -5.59
N LEU A 116 -32.06 6.20 -6.71
CA LEU A 116 -32.69 6.35 -8.03
C LEU A 116 -33.16 5.03 -8.65
N HIS A 117 -32.81 3.88 -8.07
CA HIS A 117 -33.17 2.58 -8.63
C HIS A 117 -34.06 1.82 -7.67
N HIS A 118 -34.94 0.99 -8.24
CA HIS A 118 -35.69 0.01 -7.49
C HIS A 118 -34.85 -1.24 -7.25
N TYR A 119 -34.79 -1.65 -5.99
CA TYR A 119 -34.19 -2.90 -5.52
C TYR A 119 -35.25 -3.61 -4.65
N HIS A 120 -35.30 -4.94 -4.69
CA HIS A 120 -36.35 -5.73 -4.02
C HIS A 120 -35.78 -6.57 -2.87
N SER A 121 -34.47 -6.72 -2.82
CA SER A 121 -33.74 -7.39 -1.76
C SER A 121 -32.53 -6.60 -1.30
N LEU A 122 -32.05 -6.95 -0.10
CA LEU A 122 -30.78 -6.42 0.40
C LEU A 122 -29.62 -6.81 -0.52
N GLU A 123 -29.68 -7.98 -1.15
CA GLU A 123 -28.66 -8.44 -2.10
C GLU A 123 -28.60 -7.56 -3.36
N ASP A 124 -29.75 -7.19 -3.92
CA ASP A 124 -29.84 -6.28 -5.07
C ASP A 124 -29.24 -4.91 -4.75
N LEU A 125 -29.59 -4.38 -3.58
CA LEU A 125 -29.12 -3.10 -3.08
C LEU A 125 -27.59 -3.10 -2.88
N ILE A 126 -27.03 -4.18 -2.32
CA ILE A 126 -25.58 -4.36 -2.18
C ILE A 126 -24.90 -4.43 -3.55
N HIS A 127 -25.46 -5.20 -4.49
CA HIS A 127 -24.88 -5.34 -5.83
C HIS A 127 -24.83 -4.00 -6.56
N GLN A 128 -25.91 -3.24 -6.49
CA GLN A 128 -26.02 -1.95 -7.15
C GLN A 128 -25.08 -0.91 -6.55
N THR A 129 -25.02 -0.82 -5.22
CA THR A 129 -24.13 0.12 -4.52
C THR A 129 -22.66 -0.21 -4.76
N THR A 130 -22.31 -1.49 -4.80
CA THR A 130 -20.98 -1.97 -5.22
C THR A 130 -20.64 -1.49 -6.65
N LYS A 131 -21.58 -1.63 -7.59
CA LYS A 131 -21.39 -1.18 -8.97
C LYS A 131 -21.15 0.33 -9.05
N VAL A 132 -21.90 1.13 -8.28
CA VAL A 132 -21.73 2.59 -8.20
C VAL A 132 -20.36 2.95 -7.62
N GLU A 133 -19.94 2.30 -6.54
CA GLU A 133 -18.64 2.52 -5.90
C GLU A 133 -17.48 2.27 -6.89
N LEU A 134 -17.55 1.17 -7.64
CA LEU A 134 -16.57 0.85 -8.70
C LEU A 134 -16.52 1.92 -9.80
N GLN A 135 -17.67 2.47 -10.20
CA GLN A 135 -17.73 3.54 -11.19
C GLN A 135 -17.11 4.85 -10.66
N LEU A 136 -17.38 5.19 -9.41
CA LEU A 136 -16.84 6.38 -8.76
C LEU A 136 -15.31 6.29 -8.65
N LYS A 137 -14.79 5.15 -8.21
CA LYS A 137 -13.34 4.87 -8.14
C LYS A 137 -12.66 5.04 -9.51
N ARG A 138 -13.28 4.58 -10.61
CA ARG A 138 -12.74 4.77 -11.97
C ARG A 138 -12.70 6.25 -12.39
N LYS A 139 -13.73 7.03 -12.06
CA LYS A 139 -13.81 8.46 -12.39
C LYS A 139 -12.81 9.31 -11.60
N ILE A 140 -12.52 8.95 -10.35
CA ILE A 140 -11.49 9.62 -9.55
C ILE A 140 -10.09 9.37 -10.15
N THR A 141 -9.81 8.15 -10.61
CA THR A 141 -8.52 7.81 -11.24
C THR A 141 -8.32 8.49 -12.61
N SER A 142 -9.41 8.75 -13.35
CA SER A 142 -9.34 9.45 -14.65
C SER A 142 -9.26 10.98 -14.53
N ARG A 143 -9.74 11.56 -13.43
CA ARG A 143 -9.59 12.98 -13.09
C ARG A 143 -8.29 13.25 -12.30
N LYS A 144 -7.14 12.83 -12.83
CA LYS A 144 -5.89 13.52 -12.47
C LYS A 144 -5.92 14.88 -13.18
N PRO A 145 -5.82 16.02 -12.49
CA PRO A 145 -5.54 17.28 -13.15
C PRO A 145 -4.18 17.11 -13.81
N TYR A 146 -4.14 17.14 -15.14
CA TYR A 146 -2.90 17.42 -15.85
C TYR A 146 -2.40 18.75 -15.30
N LEU A 147 -1.38 18.72 -14.44
CA LEU A 147 -0.58 19.90 -14.17
C LEU A 147 -0.01 20.35 -15.52
N SER A 148 -0.63 21.38 -16.06
CA SER A 148 -0.11 22.19 -17.15
C SER A 148 1.28 22.71 -16.73
N SER A 149 2.33 22.04 -17.18
CA SER A 149 3.68 22.61 -17.20
C SER A 149 3.99 22.98 -18.64
N ASN A 150 3.62 24.21 -18.96
CA ASN A 150 3.83 24.88 -20.22
C ASN A 150 5.31 25.25 -20.35
N TRP A 151 6.17 24.32 -20.75
CA TRP A 151 7.57 24.61 -21.14
C TRP A 151 7.74 24.36 -22.64
N LYS A 152 7.52 25.43 -23.42
CA LYS A 152 7.66 25.42 -24.87
C LYS A 152 8.78 26.38 -25.30
N GLY A 153 9.86 25.80 -25.83
CA GLY A 153 10.80 26.41 -26.79
C GLY A 153 11.81 27.41 -26.21
N LYS A 154 13.04 27.55 -26.70
CA LYS A 154 13.67 27.08 -27.95
C LYS A 154 15.19 27.01 -27.75
N GLU A 155 15.79 26.03 -28.42
CA GLU A 155 17.21 25.92 -28.69
C GLU A 155 17.61 26.80 -29.90
N LYS A 156 18.91 27.17 -29.95
CA LYS A 156 19.70 27.88 -30.98
C LYS A 156 19.67 29.41 -30.87
N GLU A 157 20.80 30.14 -30.84
CA GLU A 157 21.96 30.05 -31.74
C GLU A 157 23.21 30.78 -31.16
N ARG A 158 24.42 30.41 -31.61
CA ARG A 158 25.72 31.04 -31.27
C ARG A 158 25.89 32.41 -31.97
N PRO A 159 26.89 33.22 -31.55
CA PRO A 159 27.94 33.57 -32.52
C PRO A 159 29.38 33.51 -32.00
N ARG A 160 30.29 33.54 -32.98
CA ARG A 160 31.74 33.28 -32.96
C ARG A 160 32.58 34.50 -32.53
N LYS A 161 33.64 34.20 -31.75
CA LYS A 161 35.08 34.49 -31.97
C LYS A 161 35.59 35.93 -32.10
N ASP A 162 36.50 36.29 -31.17
CA ASP A 162 37.80 37.00 -31.34
C ASP A 162 38.24 37.48 -29.94
N LYS A 163 39.49 37.54 -29.46
CA LYS A 163 40.85 37.42 -29.99
C LYS A 163 41.78 37.13 -28.80
N SER A 164 42.92 36.50 -29.07
CA SER A 164 43.98 36.17 -28.14
C SER A 164 44.89 37.35 -27.78
N SER A 165 45.41 37.34 -26.54
CA SER A 165 46.80 37.62 -26.11
C SER A 165 46.82 37.74 -24.58
N LYS A 166 47.85 37.49 -23.77
CA LYS A 166 49.11 36.72 -23.80
C LYS A 166 49.76 37.02 -22.43
N LYS A 167 49.82 36.02 -21.54
CA LYS A 167 50.93 35.65 -20.64
C LYS A 167 51.63 36.71 -19.74
N GLY A 168 51.76 36.34 -18.44
CA GLY A 168 52.73 36.85 -17.45
C GLY A 168 52.06 37.75 -16.40
N SER A 169 52.13 37.54 -15.09
CA SER A 169 53.22 37.02 -14.26
C SER A 169 52.71 36.68 -12.85
N GLU A 170 53.33 35.69 -12.21
CA GLU A 170 53.25 35.34 -10.78
C GLU A 170 54.14 36.32 -9.95
N PRO A 171 53.99 36.44 -8.62
CA PRO A 171 54.68 35.50 -7.72
C PRO A 171 54.02 35.18 -6.35
N LEU A 172 54.05 33.88 -6.01
CA LEU A 172 54.61 33.19 -4.84
C LEU A 172 54.47 33.68 -3.35
N HIS A 173 54.31 32.63 -2.50
CA HIS A 173 54.59 32.46 -1.05
C HIS A 173 53.47 32.83 -0.06
N GLY A 174 53.11 32.05 0.97
CA GLY A 174 53.58 30.76 1.48
C GLY A 174 52.97 30.47 2.88
N ARG A 175 52.41 29.25 3.05
CA ARG A 175 52.48 28.33 4.21
C ARG A 175 52.38 28.87 5.68
N LYS A 176 51.37 28.44 6.45
CA LYS A 176 51.42 27.51 7.63
C LYS A 176 50.27 27.71 8.65
N LYS A 177 50.01 26.61 9.36
CA LYS A 177 49.00 26.31 10.41
C LYS A 177 49.28 26.99 11.77
N GLU A 178 48.23 27.21 12.57
CA GLU A 178 48.02 26.86 14.01
C GLU A 178 46.76 27.60 14.51
N LYS A 179 45.70 26.97 15.06
CA LYS A 179 45.50 26.27 16.36
C LYS A 179 45.53 27.20 17.57
N ALA A 180 44.38 27.40 18.23
CA ALA A 180 44.19 27.83 19.64
C ALA A 180 42.68 27.85 19.99
N PRO A 181 42.24 27.96 21.27
CA PRO A 181 42.56 27.14 22.45
C PRO A 181 41.25 26.77 23.24
N PRO A 182 41.31 26.14 24.45
CA PRO A 182 40.17 25.52 25.11
C PRO A 182 39.45 26.39 26.17
N THR A 183 38.37 25.78 26.66
CA THR A 183 37.42 26.01 27.76
C THR A 183 37.90 26.72 29.03
N PRO A 184 36.92 27.08 29.88
CA PRO A 184 36.88 26.68 31.29
C PRO A 184 35.98 25.45 31.51
#